data_AF-A0A962X4E9-F1
#
_entry.id   AF-A0A962X4E9-F1
#
_cell.length_a   1.000
_cell.length_b   1.000
_cell.length_c   1.000
_cell.angle_alpha   90.00
_cell.angle_beta   90.00
_cell.angle_gamma   90.00
#
_symmetry.space_group_name_H-M   'P 1'
#
loop_
_entity.id
_entity.type
_entity.pdbx_description
1 polymer ?
#
loop_
_entity_poly.entity_id
_entity_poly.type
_entity_poly.pdbx_seq_one_letter_code
_entity_poly.pdbx_strand_id
1 'polypeptide(L)'
;MAFVIYFAAGFWGFFTCLGIIVDHLGPIVGAVAVILLPVTLAFTPWYEAIANSDWHLVILVYGGGIGATMLYFIGSAIDAD
;
A
#
# COMPACT_ATOMS: atom_id res chain seq x y z
N MET A 1 -11.39 -10.58 12.66
CA MET A 1 -10.94 -10.84 11.27
C MET A 1 -10.57 -9.57 10.51
N ALA A 2 -11.34 -8.49 10.64
CA ALA A 2 -11.13 -7.28 9.84
C ALA A 2 -9.80 -6.53 10.12
N PHE A 3 -9.31 -6.55 11.37
CA PHE A 3 -7.98 -6.02 11.72
C PHE A 3 -6.83 -6.75 10.99
N VAL A 4 -6.95 -8.07 10.81
CA VAL A 4 -5.93 -8.88 10.12
C VAL A 4 -5.89 -8.54 8.63
N ILE A 5 -7.05 -8.29 8.02
CA ILE A 5 -7.15 -7.88 6.61
C ILE A 5 -6.54 -6.49 6.41
N TYR A 6 -6.80 -5.56 7.33
CA TYR A 6 -6.23 -4.21 7.28
C TYR A 6 -4.69 -4.23 7.42
N PHE A 7 -4.18 -5.02 8.36
CA PHE A 7 -2.73 -5.21 8.53
C PHE A 7 -2.09 -5.94 7.35
N ALA A 8 -2.74 -6.98 6.80
CA ALA A 8 -2.24 -7.70 5.64
C ALA A 8 -2.18 -6.80 4.40
N ALA A 9 -3.21 -5.98 4.15
CA ALA A 9 -3.23 -5.03 3.06
C ALA A 9 -2.14 -3.94 3.21
N GLY A 10 -1.94 -3.43 4.43
CA GLY A 10 -0.89 -2.45 4.73
C GLY A 10 0.52 -3.01 4.56
N PHE A 11 0.79 -4.21 5.09
CA PHE A 11 2.08 -4.88 4.92
C PHE A 11 2.34 -5.26 3.46
N TRP A 12 1.32 -5.75 2.76
CA TRP A 12 1.43 -6.07 1.34
C TRP A 12 1.81 -4.82 0.53
N GLY A 13 1.05 -3.73 0.67
CA GLY A 13 1.35 -2.48 -0.03
C GLY A 13 2.74 -1.92 0.32
N PHE A 14 3.18 -2.08 1.57
CA PHE A 14 4.49 -1.62 2.02
C PHE A 14 5.63 -2.39 1.35
N PHE A 15 5.60 -3.73 1.39
CA PHE A 15 6.65 -4.53 0.78
C PHE A 15 6.71 -4.37 -0.74
N THR A 16 5.57 -4.22 -1.41
CA THR A 16 5.55 -3.94 -2.86
C THR A 16 6.17 -2.58 -3.18
N CYS A 17 5.83 -1.52 -2.45
CA CYS A 17 6.45 -0.20 -2.64
C CYS A 17 7.95 -0.22 -2.32
N LEU A 18 8.36 -0.95 -1.28
CA LEU A 18 9.76 -1.02 -0.88
C LEU A 18 10.62 -1.78 -1.90
N GLY A 19 10.10 -2.87 -2.48
CA GLY A 19 10.78 -3.61 -3.55
C GLY A 19 11.08 -2.73 -4.76
N ILE A 20 10.12 -1.91 -5.17
CA ILE A 20 10.29 -0.98 -6.32
C ILE A 20 11.33 0.09 -6.02
N ILE A 21 11.30 0.67 -4.82
CA ILE A 21 12.32 1.65 -4.43
C ILE A 21 13.71 1.04 -4.45
N VAL A 22 13.86 -0.18 -3.93
CA VAL A 22 15.16 -0.87 -3.92
C VAL A 22 15.63 -1.15 -5.35
N ASP A 23 14.72 -1.53 -6.25
CA ASP A 23 15.04 -1.80 -7.66
C ASP A 23 15.36 -0.53 -8.47
N HIS A 24 14.66 0.58 -8.24
CA HIS A 24 14.83 1.83 -9.01
C HIS A 24 15.81 2.83 -8.42
N LEU A 25 15.82 2.97 -7.09
CA LEU A 25 16.59 3.99 -6.37
C LEU A 25 17.74 3.39 -5.56
N GLY A 26 17.82 2.06 -5.50
CA GLY A 26 18.88 1.32 -4.83
C GLY A 26 18.62 1.07 -3.34
N PRO A 27 19.41 0.17 -2.72
CA PRO A 27 19.17 -0.33 -1.37
C PRO A 27 19.31 0.74 -0.27
N ILE A 28 20.11 1.79 -0.48
CA ILE A 28 20.26 2.89 0.49
C ILE A 28 18.97 3.70 0.59
N VAL A 29 18.35 4.02 -0.56
CA VAL A 29 17.07 4.74 -0.59
C VAL A 29 15.95 3.84 -0.07
N GLY A 30 16.01 2.54 -0.34
CA GLY A 30 15.15 1.54 0.28
C GLY A 30 15.22 1.54 1.82
N ALA A 31 16.42 1.65 2.40
CA ALA A 31 16.58 1.72 3.86
C ALA A 31 16.00 3.02 4.45
N VAL A 32 16.17 4.16 3.76
CA VAL A 32 15.55 5.44 4.14
C VAL A 32 14.02 5.35 4.00
N ALA A 33 13.51 4.65 3.00
CA ALA A 33 12.10 4.42 2.77
C ALA A 33 11.42 3.54 3.85
N VAL A 34 12.16 2.67 4.55
CA VAL A 34 11.66 1.97 5.74
C VAL A 34 11.39 2.97 6.88
N ILE A 35 12.28 3.95 7.07
CA ILE A 35 12.13 4.99 8.11
C ILE A 35 10.97 5.94 7.75
N LEU A 36 10.81 6.24 6.45
CA LEU A 36 9.75 7.08 5.92
C LEU A 36 8.47 6.29 5.55
N LEU A 37 8.31 5.08 6.09
CA LEU A 37 7.21 4.13 5.92
C LEU A 37 5.86 4.71 5.42
N PRO A 38 5.25 5.72 6.08
CA PRO A 38 3.98 6.28 5.63
C PRO A 38 4.10 7.13 4.35
N VAL A 39 5.19 7.88 4.19
CA VAL A 39 5.46 8.68 2.98
C VAL A 39 5.75 7.77 1.80
N THR A 40 6.43 6.65 2.03
CA THR A 40 6.76 5.65 1.01
C THR A 40 5.52 5.05 0.36
N LEU A 41 4.53 4.68 1.17
CA LEU A 41 3.24 4.17 0.71
C LEU A 41 2.43 5.16 -0.12
N ALA A 42 2.66 6.46 0.05
CA ALA A 42 2.01 7.50 -0.74
C ALA A 42 2.84 7.91 -1.97
N PHE A 43 4.16 8.01 -1.83
CA PHE A 43 5.02 8.55 -2.87
C PHE A 43 5.29 7.55 -4.00
N THR A 44 5.58 6.28 -3.65
CA THR A 44 5.95 5.26 -4.66
C THR A 44 4.85 5.00 -5.69
N PRO A 45 3.58 4.80 -5.30
CA PRO A 45 2.54 4.53 -6.30
C PRO A 45 2.34 5.72 -7.24
N TRP A 46 2.38 6.94 -6.68
CA TRP A 46 2.22 8.16 -7.48
C TRP A 46 3.42 8.42 -8.39
N TYR A 47 4.64 8.15 -7.93
CA TYR A 47 5.85 8.24 -8.75
C TYR A 47 5.78 7.28 -9.94
N GLU A 48 5.45 6.01 -9.71
CA GLU A 48 5.33 5.01 -10.78
C GLU A 48 4.19 5.32 -11.76
N ALA A 49 3.04 5.77 -11.26
CA ALA A 49 1.91 6.13 -12.12
C ALA A 49 2.16 7.38 -12.97
N ILE A 50 2.88 8.38 -12.46
CA ILE A 50 3.15 9.61 -13.20
C ILE A 50 4.40 9.48 -14.08
N ALA A 51 5.51 8.99 -13.53
CA ALA A 51 6.79 8.94 -14.21
C ALA A 51 6.87 7.79 -15.21
N ASN A 52 6.30 6.63 -14.88
CA ASN A 52 6.36 5.41 -15.70
C ASN A 52 5.02 5.05 -16.34
N SER A 53 3.96 5.84 -16.11
CA SER A 53 2.58 5.54 -16.55
C SER A 53 2.06 4.18 -16.08
N ASP A 54 2.65 3.62 -15.02
CA ASP A 54 2.26 2.34 -14.45
C ASP A 54 1.24 2.55 -13.32
N TRP A 55 -0.04 2.53 -13.71
CA TRP A 55 -1.15 2.71 -12.79
C TRP A 55 -1.50 1.45 -11.99
N HIS A 56 -0.90 0.28 -12.31
CA HIS A 56 -1.25 -0.97 -11.65
C HIS A 56 -0.91 -0.92 -10.16
N LEU A 57 0.19 -0.26 -9.80
CA LEU A 57 0.63 -0.06 -8.42
C LEU A 57 -0.32 0.81 -7.60
N VAL A 58 -0.80 1.91 -8.20
CA VAL A 58 -1.80 2.76 -7.55
C VAL A 58 -3.08 1.96 -7.31
N ILE A 59 -3.55 1.22 -8.32
CA ILE A 59 -4.74 0.38 -8.20
C ILE A 59 -4.55 -0.71 -7.14
N LEU A 60 -3.39 -1.36 -7.09
CA LEU A 60 -3.12 -2.43 -6.13
C LEU A 60 -3.07 -1.90 -4.69
N VAL A 61 -2.34 -0.81 -4.44
CA VAL A 61 -2.11 -0.28 -3.10
C VAL A 61 -3.33 0.52 -2.61
N TYR A 62 -3.82 1.47 -3.39
CA TYR A 62 -4.97 2.29 -3.02
C TYR A 62 -6.30 1.55 -3.22
N GLY A 63 -6.47 0.82 -4.32
CA GLY A 63 -7.68 0.01 -4.54
C GLY A 63 -7.79 -1.14 -3.55
N GLY A 64 -6.67 -1.78 -3.18
CA GLY A 64 -6.62 -2.76 -2.11
C GLY A 64 -6.99 -2.18 -0.74
N GLY A 65 -6.47 -0.99 -0.41
CA GLY A 65 -6.80 -0.28 0.83
C GLY A 65 -8.27 0.14 0.92
N ILE A 66 -8.82 0.69 -0.18
CA ILE A 66 -10.24 1.06 -0.26
C ILE A 66 -11.13 -0.19 -0.15
N GLY A 67 -10.81 -1.25 -0.88
CA GLY A 67 -11.55 -2.51 -0.84
C GLY A 67 -11.55 -3.15 0.55
N ALA A 68 -10.39 -3.20 1.22
CA ALA A 68 -10.27 -3.68 2.59
C ALA A 68 -11.10 -2.83 3.57
N THR A 69 -11.11 -1.51 3.40
CA THR A 69 -11.90 -0.58 4.21
C THR A 69 -13.41 -0.80 4.01
N MET A 70 -13.86 -0.98 2.78
CA MET A 70 -15.27 -1.28 2.49
C MET A 70 -15.70 -2.61 3.08
N LEU A 71 -14.89 -3.66 2.94
CA LEU A 71 -15.15 -4.97 3.54
C LEU A 71 -15.18 -4.89 5.08
N TYR A 72 -14.32 -4.06 5.68
CA TYR A 72 -14.35 -3.78 7.12
C TYR A 72 -15.68 -3.14 7.52
N PHE A 73 -16.11 -2.09 6.82
CA PHE A 73 -17.38 -1.40 7.13
C PHE A 73 -18.58 -2.33 6.99
N ILE A 74 -18.65 -3.10 5.90
CA ILE A 74 -19.72 -4.08 5.68
C ILE A 74 -19.72 -5.13 6.80
N GLY A 75 -18.56 -5.69 7.15
CA GLY A 75 -18.44 -6.64 8.24
C GLY A 75 -18.87 -6.06 9.59
N SER A 76 -18.46 -4.83 9.88
CA SER A 76 -18.86 -4.14 11.12
C SER A 76 -20.34 -3.79 11.19
N ALA A 77 -20.99 -3.55 10.04
CA ALA A 77 -22.42 -3.29 9.98
C ALA A 77 -23.23 -4.59 10.18
N ILE A 78 -22.72 -5.73 9.72
CA ILE A 78 -23.35 -7.05 9.89
C ILE A 78 -23.21 -7.55 11.33
N ASP A 79 -22.05 -7.35 11.98
CA ASP A 79 -21.81 -7.75 13.38
C ASP A 79 -22.52 -6.83 14.41
N ALA A 80 -23.05 -5.68 13.97
CA ALA A 80 -23.72 -4.71 14.84
C ALA A 80 -25.24 -4.96 15.03
N ASP A 81 -25.82 -5.91 14.30
CA ASP A 81 -27.18 -6.44 14.46
C ASP A 81 -27.18 -7.80 15.18
#